data_AF-A0A6M4AXG2-F1
#
_entry.id   AF-A0A6M4AXG2-F1
#
_cell.length_a   1.000
_cell.length_b   1.000
_cell.length_c   1.000
_cell.angle_alpha   90.00
_cell.angle_beta   90.00
_cell.angle_gamma   90.00
#
_symmetry.space_group_name_H-M   'P 1'
#
loop_
_entity.id
_entity.type
_entity.pdbx_description
1 polymer ?
#
loop_
_entity_poly.entity_id
_entity_poly.type
_entity_poly.pdbx_seq_one_letter_code
_entity_poly.pdbx_strand_id
1 'polypeptide(L)'
;MIHRARALKEGAKLHKSRRQVALADGSIIDVPLACPHQGLPLDCEPDAHGVMICPWHGYRFDARTGQCLSGQISGWTNRAAGALD
;
A
#
# COMPACT_ATOMS: atom_id res chain seq x y z
N MET A 1 3.57 -23.09 -7.10
CA MET A 1 4.24 -21.99 -6.36
C MET A 1 5.13 -21.07 -7.20
N ILE A 2 5.24 -21.25 -8.53
CA ILE A 2 6.10 -20.43 -9.40
C ILE A 2 5.72 -18.93 -9.36
N HIS A 3 4.42 -18.62 -9.29
CA HIS A 3 3.92 -17.25 -9.23
C HIS A 3 4.44 -16.46 -8.01
N ARG A 4 4.53 -17.10 -6.84
CA ARG A 4 5.00 -16.44 -5.61
C ARG A 4 6.49 -16.11 -5.64
N ALA A 5 7.31 -17.01 -6.20
CA ALA A 5 8.75 -16.78 -6.32
C ALA A 5 9.07 -15.60 -7.27
N ARG A 6 8.33 -15.47 -8.37
CA ARG A 6 8.43 -14.31 -9.27
C ARG A 6 7.99 -13.03 -8.56
N ALA A 7 6.84 -13.06 -7.88
CA ALA A 7 6.33 -11.91 -7.16
C ALA A 7 7.27 -11.41 -6.07
N LEU A 8 7.95 -12.30 -5.34
CA LEU A 8 8.98 -11.90 -4.38
C LEU A 8 10.13 -11.14 -5.04
N LYS A 9 10.61 -11.61 -6.20
CA LYS A 9 11.66 -10.91 -6.96
C LYS A 9 11.20 -9.56 -7.48
N GLU A 10 9.94 -9.45 -7.92
CA GLU A 10 9.35 -8.20 -8.38
C GLU A 10 9.17 -7.22 -7.23
N GLY A 11 8.57 -7.68 -6.13
CA GLY A 11 8.37 -6.91 -4.92
C GLY A 11 9.66 -6.37 -4.31
N ALA A 12 10.76 -7.15 -4.34
CA ALA A 12 12.08 -6.68 -3.92
C ALA A 12 12.58 -5.47 -4.73
N LYS A 13 12.26 -5.38 -6.03
CA LYS A 13 12.58 -4.21 -6.86
C LYS A 13 11.73 -2.98 -6.51
N LEU A 14 10.56 -3.21 -5.91
CA LEU A 14 9.56 -2.19 -5.56
C LEU A 14 9.64 -1.74 -4.10
N HIS A 15 10.47 -2.37 -3.25
CA HIS A 15 10.46 -2.21 -1.79
C HIS A 15 10.52 -0.75 -1.28
N LYS A 16 11.10 0.16 -2.05
CA LYS A 16 11.20 1.60 -1.74
C LYS A 16 10.44 2.49 -2.72
N SER A 17 9.82 1.90 -3.73
CA SER A 17 9.07 2.61 -4.75
C SER A 17 7.69 2.94 -4.23
N ARG A 18 7.20 4.11 -4.64
CA ARG A 18 5.88 4.62 -4.30
C ARG A 18 5.16 5.08 -5.56
N ARG A 19 3.84 5.17 -5.47
CA ARG A 19 2.99 5.77 -6.50
C ARG A 19 1.93 6.64 -5.85
N GLN A 20 1.42 7.59 -6.60
CA GLN A 20 0.25 8.36 -6.22
C GLN A 20 -1.03 7.57 -6.51
N VAL A 21 -2.00 7.68 -5.59
CA VAL A 21 -3.37 7.18 -5.76
C VAL A 21 -4.36 8.27 -5.37
N ALA A 22 -5.50 8.29 -6.05
CA ALA A 22 -6.62 9.15 -5.70
C ALA A 22 -7.55 8.42 -4.71
N LEU A 23 -7.96 9.12 -3.66
CA LEU A 23 -9.02 8.67 -2.76
C LEU A 23 -10.38 9.18 -3.26
N ALA A 24 -11.47 8.60 -2.74
CA ALA A 24 -12.83 8.95 -3.14
C ALA A 24 -13.20 10.43 -2.89
N ASP A 25 -12.51 11.09 -1.95
CA ASP A 25 -12.65 12.52 -1.66
C ASP A 25 -11.82 13.43 -2.59
N GLY A 26 -11.14 12.85 -3.59
CA GLY A 26 -10.27 13.55 -4.53
C GLY A 26 -8.86 13.84 -4.02
N SER A 27 -8.52 13.49 -2.77
CA SER A 27 -7.16 13.66 -2.26
C SER A 27 -6.19 12.70 -2.95
N ILE A 28 -4.99 13.21 -3.24
CA ILE A 28 -3.90 12.41 -3.83
C ILE A 28 -2.88 12.11 -2.74
N ILE A 29 -2.55 10.83 -2.58
CA ILE A 29 -1.61 10.34 -1.55
C ILE A 29 -0.56 9.42 -2.15
N ASP A 30 0.63 9.38 -1.55
CA ASP A 30 1.66 8.42 -1.92
C ASP A 30 1.50 7.10 -1.16
N VAL A 31 1.55 5.98 -1.87
CA VAL A 31 1.45 4.62 -1.29
C VAL A 31 2.61 3.74 -1.77
N PRO A 32 3.06 2.75 -0.98
CA PRO A 32 4.14 1.85 -1.39
C PRO A 32 3.69 0.91 -2.50
N LEU A 33 4.63 0.51 -3.36
CA LEU A 33 4.42 -0.52 -4.38
C LEU A 33 4.71 -1.95 -3.87
N ALA A 34 5.26 -2.09 -2.67
CA ALA A 34 5.52 -3.36 -2.03
C ALA A 34 4.77 -3.46 -0.70
N CYS A 35 4.08 -4.57 -0.47
CA CYS A 35 3.31 -4.80 0.74
C CYS A 35 4.24 -4.87 1.97
N PRO A 36 4.01 -4.08 3.03
CA PRO A 36 4.85 -4.09 4.23
C PRO A 36 5.02 -5.46 4.91
N HIS A 37 4.06 -6.38 4.71
CA HIS A 37 4.10 -7.71 5.32
C HIS A 37 5.24 -8.60 4.80
N GLN A 38 5.30 -8.85 3.49
CA GLN A 38 6.27 -9.77 2.88
C GLN A 38 6.97 -9.19 1.65
N GLY A 39 6.74 -7.91 1.35
CA GLY A 39 7.38 -7.22 0.25
C GLY A 39 6.87 -7.61 -1.14
N LEU A 40 5.81 -8.42 -1.28
CA LEU A 40 5.22 -8.72 -2.60
C LEU A 40 4.51 -7.48 -3.17
N PRO A 41 4.33 -7.36 -4.50
CA PRO A 41 3.70 -6.20 -5.12
C PRO A 41 2.35 -5.84 -4.49
N LEU A 42 2.18 -4.58 -4.11
CA LEU A 42 0.94 -3.99 -3.61
C LEU A 42 0.20 -3.32 -4.77
N ASP A 43 -0.19 -4.13 -5.74
CA ASP A 43 -0.87 -3.68 -6.96
C ASP A 43 -2.39 -3.71 -6.76
N CYS A 44 -2.88 -2.73 -6.00
CA CYS A 44 -4.30 -2.53 -5.74
C CYS A 44 -4.61 -1.04 -5.54
N GLU A 45 -5.82 -0.63 -5.90
CA GLU A 45 -6.34 0.70 -5.59
C GLU A 45 -6.99 0.74 -4.20
N PRO A 46 -7.03 1.92 -3.55
CA PRO A 46 -7.87 2.14 -2.38
C PRO A 46 -9.35 1.98 -2.73
N ASP A 47 -10.14 1.40 -1.82
CA ASP A 47 -11.60 1.36 -1.95
C ASP A 47 -12.26 2.73 -1.64
N ALA A 48 -13.59 2.77 -1.64
CA ALA A 48 -14.36 3.99 -1.35
C ALA A 48 -14.10 4.57 0.06
N HIS A 49 -13.52 3.79 0.97
CA HIS A 49 -13.13 4.21 2.33
C HIS A 49 -11.63 4.50 2.45
N GLY A 50 -10.88 4.43 1.35
CA GLY A 50 -9.43 4.62 1.34
C GLY A 50 -8.65 3.42 1.88
N VAL A 51 -9.24 2.21 1.89
CA VAL A 51 -8.56 1.00 2.33
C VAL A 51 -7.91 0.29 1.15
N MET A 52 -6.61 0.03 1.23
CA MET A 52 -5.89 -0.82 0.30
C MET A 52 -5.85 -2.26 0.82
N ILE A 53 -6.25 -3.22 -0.02
CA ILE A 53 -6.26 -4.65 0.32
C ILE A 53 -5.20 -5.37 -0.52
N CYS A 54 -4.17 -5.90 0.13
CA CYS A 54 -3.09 -6.61 -0.55
C CYS A 54 -3.63 -7.88 -1.24
N PRO A 55 -3.41 -8.05 -2.56
CA PRO A 55 -3.99 -9.16 -3.32
C PRO A 55 -3.39 -10.53 -2.97
N TRP A 56 -2.26 -10.55 -2.25
CA TRP A 56 -1.56 -11.80 -1.92
C TRP A 56 -2.11 -12.49 -0.67
N HIS A 57 -2.33 -11.72 0.40
CA HIS A 57 -2.65 -12.28 1.72
C HIS A 57 -3.76 -11.51 2.44
N GLY A 58 -4.41 -10.55 1.77
CA GLY A 58 -5.56 -9.81 2.31
C GLY A 58 -5.23 -8.79 3.40
N TYR A 59 -3.96 -8.45 3.61
CA TYR A 59 -3.59 -7.38 4.54
C TYR A 59 -4.25 -6.06 4.14
N ARG A 60 -4.83 -5.37 5.12
CA ARG A 60 -5.58 -4.13 4.93
C ARG A 60 -4.79 -2.96 5.50
N PHE A 61 -4.71 -1.89 4.72
CA PHE A 61 -4.03 -0.67 5.11
C PHE A 61 -4.92 0.54 4.85
N ASP A 62 -4.98 1.46 5.81
CA ASP A 62 -5.52 2.79 5.56
C ASP A 62 -4.52 3.54 4.67
N ALA A 63 -4.94 3.92 3.47
CA ALA A 63 -4.03 4.47 2.48
C ALA A 63 -3.50 5.86 2.90
N ARG A 64 -4.32 6.63 3.61
CA ARG A 64 -4.04 8.02 3.99
C ARG A 64 -2.94 8.09 5.05
N THR A 65 -3.06 7.29 6.09
CA THR A 65 -2.14 7.22 7.23
C THR A 65 -1.01 6.22 7.02
N GLY A 66 -1.28 5.18 6.21
CA GLY A 66 -0.44 4.01 6.06
C GLY A 66 -0.59 2.99 7.19
N GLN A 67 -1.53 3.16 8.13
CA GLN A 67 -1.75 2.24 9.24
C GLN A 67 -2.20 0.86 8.73
N CYS A 68 -1.64 -0.21 9.31
CA CYS A 68 -2.12 -1.58 9.10
C CYS A 68 -3.39 -1.81 9.93
N LEU A 69 -4.51 -2.04 9.25
CA LEU A 69 -5.82 -2.31 9.86
C LEU A 69 -5.99 -3.78 10.25
N SER A 70 -5.12 -4.66 9.75
CA SER A 70 -5.09 -6.08 10.13
C SER A 70 -4.35 -6.31 11.47
N GLY A 71 -3.58 -5.34 11.97
CA GLY A 71 -2.95 -5.36 13.31
C GLY A 71 -1.75 -6.30 13.49
N GLN A 72 -1.25 -6.94 12.43
CA GLN A 72 -0.21 -7.97 12.52
C GLN A 72 1.20 -7.50 12.07
N ILE A 73 1.31 -6.30 11.49
CA ILE A 73 2.57 -5.71 11.04
C ILE A 73 2.45 -4.19 11.05
N SER A 74 3.56 -3.47 11.14
CA SER A 74 3.59 -2.05 10.84
C SER A 74 3.27 -1.82 9.36
N GLY A 75 2.50 -0.78 9.07
CA GLY A 75 2.26 -0.35 7.69
C GLY A 75 3.37 0.58 7.20
N TRP A 76 3.01 1.72 6.61
CA TRP A 76 3.96 2.76 6.22
C TRP A 76 3.61 4.09 6.88
N THR A 77 4.53 5.05 6.77
CA THR A 77 4.26 6.44 7.16
C THR A 77 3.98 7.26 5.91
N ASN A 78 2.91 8.04 5.93
CA ASN A 78 2.74 9.16 5.02
C ASN A 78 3.11 10.44 5.76
N ARG A 79 3.73 11.39 5.05
CA ARG A 79 3.73 12.76 5.57
C ARG A 79 2.27 13.20 5.60
N ALA A 80 1.86 13.89 6.66
CA ALA A 80 0.55 14.53 6.67
C ALA A 80 0.40 15.29 5.34
N ALA A 81 -0.67 15.01 4.60
CA ALA A 81 -1.01 15.84 3.46
C ALA A 81 -1.07 17.27 4.00
N GLY A 82 -0.15 18.12 3.56
CA GLY A 82 -0.17 19.53 3.94
C GLY A 82 -1.58 20.04 3.68
N ALA A 83 -2.15 20.70 4.68
CA ALA A 83 -3.31 21.55 4.48
C ALA A 83 -3.03 22.37 3.22
N LEU A 84 -3.89 22.24 2.22
CA LEU A 84 -3.83 23.11 1.05
C LEU A 84 -4.12 24.52 1.59
N ASP A 85 -3.13 25.40 1.48
CA ASP A 85 -3.28 26.85 1.63
C ASP A 85 -4.31 27.41 0.63
#